data_AF-K6HBD6-F1
#
_entry.id   AF-K6HBD6-F1
#
_cell.length_a   1.000
_cell.length_b   1.000
_cell.length_c   1.000
_cell.angle_alpha   90.00
_cell.angle_beta   90.00
_cell.angle_gamma   90.00
#
_symmetry.space_group_name_H-M   'P 1'
#
loop_
_entity.id
_entity.type
_entity.pdbx_description
1 polymer ?
#
loop_
_entity_poly.entity_id
_entity_poly.type
_entity_poly.pdbx_seq_one_letter_code
_entity_poly.pdbx_strand_id
1 'polypeptide(L)'
;MPPGVPDVPGAPDALDAEARRLLAALAAEPDAPFPRRTLPGETALGLGYGPGMAWKLLRRLFAAGYYEYDISAYSGRLTEAGRQAAKRIDAL
;
A
#
# COMPACT_ATOMS: atom_id res chain seq x y z
N MET A 1 -26.66 -13.00 16.33
CA MET A 1 -25.24 -13.37 16.11
C MET A 1 -24.72 -12.45 15.01
N PRO A 2 -23.88 -11.44 15.29
CA PRO A 2 -23.16 -10.80 14.19
C PRO A 2 -22.18 -11.83 13.60
N PRO A 3 -22.01 -11.88 12.26
CA PRO A 3 -20.99 -12.74 11.67
C PRO A 3 -19.62 -12.26 12.15
N GLY A 4 -18.79 -13.22 12.57
CA GLY A 4 -17.40 -12.98 12.94
C GLY A 4 -16.69 -12.28 11.79
N VAL A 5 -16.11 -11.12 12.09
CA VAL A 5 -15.10 -10.51 11.25
C VAL A 5 -13.95 -11.52 11.14
N PRO A 6 -13.59 -11.98 9.93
CA PRO A 6 -12.44 -12.86 9.77
C PRO A 6 -11.19 -12.10 10.22
N ASP A 7 -10.29 -12.83 10.88
CA ASP A 7 -8.94 -12.41 11.25
C ASP A 7 -8.35 -11.41 10.26
N VAL A 8 -7.90 -10.26 10.76
CA VAL A 8 -7.21 -9.25 9.98
C VAL A 8 -5.97 -9.89 9.35
N PRO A 9 -5.92 -10.18 8.04
CA PRO A 9 -4.77 -10.86 7.47
C PRO A 9 -3.71 -9.81 7.16
N GLY A 10 -2.55 -9.99 7.79
CA GLY A 10 -1.35 -9.21 7.54
C GLY A 10 -0.93 -8.44 8.78
N ALA A 11 -0.05 -9.04 9.58
CA ALA A 11 0.88 -8.22 10.35
C ALA A 11 1.85 -7.56 9.34
N PRO A 12 2.29 -6.32 9.54
CA PRO A 12 3.29 -5.68 8.67
C PRO A 12 4.60 -6.48 8.60
N ASP A 13 4.83 -7.38 9.57
CA ASP A 13 5.95 -8.32 9.60
C ASP A 13 5.93 -9.36 8.48
N ALA A 14 4.76 -9.65 7.89
CA ALA A 14 4.63 -10.56 6.76
C ALA A 14 5.02 -9.92 5.41
N LEU A 15 5.16 -8.59 5.37
CA LEU A 15 5.66 -7.89 4.20
C LEU A 15 7.19 -7.99 4.13
N ASP A 16 7.72 -8.23 2.94
CA ASP A 16 9.15 -8.06 2.68
C ASP A 16 9.58 -6.59 2.79
N ALA A 17 10.89 -6.35 2.86
CA ALA A 17 11.46 -5.03 3.09
C ALA A 17 11.05 -4.03 1.98
N GLU A 18 10.99 -4.49 0.74
CA GLU A 18 10.57 -3.68 -0.41
C GLU A 18 9.10 -3.29 -0.33
N ALA A 19 8.21 -4.21 0.07
CA ALA A 19 6.79 -3.91 0.24
C ALA A 19 6.57 -2.95 1.41
N ARG A 20 7.31 -3.09 2.52
CA ARG A 20 7.29 -2.12 3.63
C ARG A 20 7.76 -0.74 3.19
N ARG A 21 8.85 -0.68 2.41
CA ARG A 21 9.36 0.59 1.86
C ARG A 21 8.35 1.27 0.94
N LEU A 22 7.70 0.50 0.06
CA LEU A 22 6.64 1.05 -0.78
C LEU A 22 5.45 1.54 0.06
N LEU A 23 5.03 0.77 1.07
CA LEU A 23 3.93 1.15 1.96
C LEU A 23 4.21 2.48 2.68
N ALA A 24 5.42 2.65 3.23
CA ALA A 24 5.83 3.89 3.88
C ALA A 24 5.84 5.07 2.90
N ALA A 25 6.41 4.89 1.71
CA ALA A 25 6.43 5.94 0.68
C ALA A 25 5.02 6.37 0.26
N LEU A 26 4.12 5.42 0.05
CA LEU A 26 2.72 5.71 -0.29
C LEU A 26 1.98 6.45 0.82
N ALA A 27 2.32 6.21 2.07
CA ALA A 27 1.72 6.89 3.22
C ALA A 27 2.25 8.31 3.43
N ALA A 28 3.45 8.61 2.92
CA ALA A 28 4.05 9.94 2.95
C ALA A 28 3.50 10.87 1.85
N GLU A 29 2.87 10.31 0.82
CA GLU A 29 2.24 11.11 -0.24
C GLU A 29 1.04 11.92 0.32
N PRO A 30 0.86 13.18 -0.11
CA PRO A 30 -0.28 13.98 0.30
C PRO A 30 -1.60 13.30 -0.10
N ASP A 31 -2.57 13.26 0.82
CA ASP A 31 -3.91 12.81 0.48
C ASP A 31 -4.60 13.88 -0.38
N ALA A 32 -4.68 13.60 -1.67
CA ALA A 32 -5.32 14.45 -2.67
C ALA A 32 -6.22 13.62 -3.59
N PRO A 33 -7.29 14.22 -4.15
CA PRO A 33 -8.08 13.56 -5.18
C PRO A 33 -7.32 13.56 -6.52
N PHE A 34 -7.57 12.55 -7.35
CA PHE A 34 -7.14 12.55 -8.75
C PHE A 34 -7.72 13.78 -9.49
N PRO A 35 -6.97 14.43 -10.41
CA PRO A 35 -5.62 14.11 -10.88
C PRO A 35 -4.48 14.78 -10.08
N ARG A 36 -4.78 15.40 -8.92
CA ARG A 36 -3.80 16.17 -8.14
C ARG A 36 -2.95 15.34 -7.19
N ARG A 37 -3.12 14.01 -7.18
CA ARG A 37 -2.32 13.09 -6.37
C ARG A 37 -1.25 12.40 -7.21
N THR A 38 -0.12 12.10 -6.59
CA THR A 38 0.84 11.12 -7.11
C THR A 38 0.14 9.77 -7.21
N LEU A 39 0.27 9.10 -8.36
CA LEU A 39 -0.26 7.75 -8.51
C LEU A 39 0.65 6.76 -7.77
N PRO A 40 0.11 5.75 -7.07
CA PRO A 40 0.94 4.75 -6.39
C PRO A 40 1.95 4.05 -7.30
N GLY A 41 1.59 3.93 -8.57
CA GLY A 41 2.49 3.54 -9.64
C GLY A 41 3.71 4.42 -9.79
N GLU A 42 3.50 5.73 -9.85
CA GLU A 42 4.55 6.75 -9.97
C GLU A 42 5.41 6.77 -8.72
N THR A 43 4.83 6.62 -7.53
CA THR A 43 5.60 6.49 -6.27
C THR A 43 6.54 5.28 -6.34
N ALA A 44 6.06 4.11 -6.79
CA ALA A 44 6.90 2.93 -6.93
C ALA A 44 8.04 3.12 -7.95
N LEU A 45 7.76 3.78 -9.09
CA LEU A 45 8.77 4.12 -10.08
C LEU A 45 9.79 5.13 -9.52
N GLY A 46 9.35 6.12 -8.74
CA GLY A 46 10.19 7.11 -8.07
C GLY A 46 11.14 6.49 -7.04
N LEU A 47 10.77 5.34 -6.45
CA LEU A 47 11.66 4.53 -5.60
C LEU A 47 12.69 3.71 -6.40
N GLY A 48 12.65 3.74 -7.73
CA GLY A 48 13.55 3.01 -8.62
C GLY A 48 13.08 1.61 -9.01
N TYR A 49 11.86 1.21 -8.64
CA TYR A 49 11.32 -0.09 -9.05
C TYR A 49 10.87 -0.04 -10.51
N GLY A 50 11.29 -1.03 -11.30
CA GLY A 50 10.75 -1.20 -12.66
C GLY A 50 9.25 -1.58 -12.63
N PRO A 51 8.50 -1.39 -13.74
CA PRO A 51 7.05 -1.62 -13.78
C PRO A 51 6.62 -3.02 -13.31
N GLY A 52 7.36 -4.06 -13.69
CA GLY A 52 7.05 -5.43 -13.26
C GLY A 52 7.20 -5.65 -11.75
N MET A 53 8.16 -4.97 -11.12
CA MET A 53 8.36 -5.03 -9.68
C MET A 53 7.34 -4.17 -8.94
N ALA A 54 7.08 -2.95 -9.42
CA ALA A 54 6.04 -2.07 -8.90
C ALA A 54 4.68 -2.79 -8.84
N TRP A 55 4.29 -3.46 -9.92
CA TRP A 55 3.07 -4.25 -9.96
C TRP A 55 3.05 -5.39 -8.93
N LYS A 56 4.16 -6.14 -8.78
CA LYS A 56 4.27 -7.21 -7.79
C LYS A 56 4.14 -6.68 -6.36
N LEU A 57 4.77 -5.55 -6.04
CA LEU A 57 4.71 -4.93 -4.72
C LEU A 57 3.30 -4.42 -4.41
N LEU A 58 2.65 -3.72 -5.34
CA LEU A 58 1.26 -3.27 -5.18
C LEU A 58 0.30 -4.46 -4.98
N ARG A 59 0.53 -5.58 -5.69
CA ARG A 59 -0.23 -6.82 -5.47
C ARG A 59 -0.03 -7.43 -4.08
N ARG A 60 1.19 -7.36 -3.52
CA ARG A 60 1.46 -7.83 -2.15
C ARG A 60 0.76 -6.97 -1.12
N LEU A 61 0.78 -5.65 -1.27
CA LEU A 61 0.04 -4.74 -0.39
C LEU A 61 -1.47 -4.97 -0.48
N PHE A 62 -1.99 -5.26 -1.68
CA PHE A 62 -3.39 -5.63 -1.88
C PHE A 62 -3.74 -6.94 -1.18
N ALA A 63 -2.91 -7.97 -1.35
CA ALA A 63 -3.11 -9.27 -0.69
C ALA A 63 -3.05 -9.17 0.85
N ALA A 64 -2.29 -8.21 1.38
CA ALA A 64 -2.22 -7.90 2.80
C ALA A 64 -3.33 -6.95 3.31
N GLY A 65 -4.30 -6.57 2.46
CA GLY A 65 -5.40 -5.67 2.84
C GLY A 65 -4.99 -4.21 3.09
N TYR A 66 -3.77 -3.82 2.74
CA TYR A 66 -3.24 -2.46 2.92
C TYR A 66 -3.47 -1.55 1.72
N TYR A 67 -3.89 -2.13 0.60
CA TYR A 67 -4.06 -1.42 -0.65
C TYR A 67 -5.31 -1.90 -1.38
N GLU A 68 -6.02 -0.97 -1.99
CA GLU A 68 -7.20 -1.23 -2.81
C GLU A 68 -6.98 -0.68 -4.22
N TYR A 69 -7.44 -1.42 -5.22
CA TYR A 69 -7.42 -0.94 -6.59
C TYR A 69 -8.58 0.01 -6.84
N ASP A 70 -8.30 1.08 -7.58
CA ASP A 70 -9.32 1.96 -8.13
C ASP A 70 -9.63 1.44 -9.55
N ILE A 71 -9.35 2.21 -10.59
CA ILE A 71 -9.43 1.79 -11.99
C ILE A 71 -8.36 0.74 -12.35
N SER A 72 -7.18 0.81 -11.74
CA SER A 72 -6.06 -0.11 -11.94
C SER A 72 -5.18 -0.23 -10.69
N ALA A 73 -4.25 -1.19 -10.69
CA ALA A 73 -3.27 -1.31 -9.63
C ALA A 73 -2.40 -0.05 -9.46
N TYR A 74 -2.11 0.66 -10.55
CA TYR A 74 -1.27 1.87 -10.54
C TYR A 74 -2.00 3.11 -10.02
N SER A 75 -3.34 3.08 -9.97
CA SER A 75 -4.18 4.22 -9.58
C SER A 75 -4.94 3.98 -8.26
N GLY A 76 -4.62 2.92 -7.54
CA GLY A 76 -5.27 2.53 -6.29
C GLY A 76 -5.00 3.49 -5.13
N ARG A 77 -5.32 3.04 -3.92
CA ARG A 77 -5.16 3.81 -2.69
C ARG A 77 -4.80 2.91 -1.52
N LEU A 78 -4.13 3.48 -0.52
CA LEU A 78 -3.98 2.81 0.77
C LEU A 78 -5.33 2.72 1.48
N THR A 79 -5.58 1.57 2.09
CA THR A 79 -6.69 1.38 3.03
C THR A 79 -6.39 2.08 4.34
N GLU A 80 -7.39 2.20 5.22
CA GLU A 80 -7.13 2.68 6.58
C GLU A 80 -6.15 1.76 7.32
N ALA A 81 -6.26 0.44 7.13
CA ALA A 81 -5.31 -0.52 7.69
C ALA A 81 -3.89 -0.29 7.16
N GLY A 82 -3.72 -0.01 5.86
CA GLY A 82 -2.43 0.32 5.27
C GLY A 82 -1.81 1.60 5.86
N ARG A 83 -2.60 2.66 6.04
CA ARG A 83 -2.14 3.89 6.69
C ARG A 83 -1.70 3.66 8.14
N GLN A 84 -2.47 2.88 8.90
CA GLN A 84 -2.11 2.54 10.28
C GLN A 84 -0.88 1.63 10.35
N ALA A 85 -0.72 0.70 9.41
CA ALA A 85 0.46 -0.14 9.31
C ALA A 85 1.72 0.69 8.99
N ALA A 86 1.63 1.67 8.07
CA ALA A 86 2.73 2.56 7.75
C ALA A 86 3.24 3.36 8.97
N LYS A 87 2.33 3.88 9.81
CA LYS A 87 2.70 4.59 11.05
C LYS A 87 3.52 3.74 12.03
N ARG A 88 3.34 2.41 12.02
CA ARG A 88 4.12 1.49 12.87
C ARG A 88 5.52 1.24 12.32
N ILE A 89 5.71 1.42 11.01
CA ILE A 89 7.03 1.28 10.36
C ILE A 89 7.90 2.49 10.68
N ASP A 90 7.35 3.71 10.68
CA ASP A 90 8.08 4.92 11.05
C ASP A 90 8.39 5.02 12.56
N ALA A 91 7.72 4.23 13.39
CA ALA A 91 7.93 4.19 14.83
C ALA A 91 9.05 3.22 15.28
N LEU A 92 9.70 2.54 14.34
CA LEU A 92 10.83 1.63 14.53
C LEU A 92 12.15 2.29 14.16
#